data_AF-A0A315CZZ1-F1
#
_entry.id   AF-A0A315CZZ1-F1
#
_cell.length_a   1.000
_cell.length_b   1.000
_cell.length_c   1.000
_cell.angle_alpha   90.00
_cell.angle_beta   90.00
_cell.angle_gamma   90.00
#
_symmetry.space_group_name_H-M   'P 1'
#
loop_
_entity.id
_entity.type
_entity.pdbx_description
1 polymer ?
#
loop_
_entity_poly.entity_id
_entity_poly.type
_entity_poly.pdbx_seq_one_letter_code
_entity_poly.pdbx_strand_id
1 'polypeptide(L)'
;MANGRNGGRKGDTGRDSGGFMAVPWSVMDSPAYAGLSHPARSLLLEFARQFVRDNNGRLLASRAYLAGRGWRSSDVIQRAKDELLAAGFIFETVKGQRPNKASWYAVTWRTLDRHPGYDHGATEAFERGAYRRTTPLKNAVLCPSGGTDRPLIAPSDGTRKPSVVPSHGTIRGSFWVPSVPSGGHHLEKPSAALAMQS
;
A
#
# COMPACT_ATOMS: atom_id res chain seq x y z
N MET A 1 33.48 -39.16 -27.70
CA MET A 1 33.41 -37.74 -27.28
C MET A 1 32.17 -37.58 -26.41
N ALA A 2 32.34 -37.33 -25.11
CA ALA A 2 31.23 -37.22 -24.17
C ALA A 2 30.69 -35.78 -24.17
N ASN A 3 29.41 -35.63 -24.50
CA ASN A 3 28.73 -34.34 -24.55
C ASN A 3 28.40 -33.90 -23.10
N GLY A 4 29.12 -32.91 -22.59
CA GLY A 4 28.95 -32.39 -21.23
C GLY A 4 27.57 -31.77 -21.06
N ARG A 5 26.69 -32.48 -20.35
CA ARG A 5 25.36 -32.00 -19.94
C ARG A 5 25.55 -30.73 -19.11
N ASN A 6 24.96 -29.63 -19.56
CA ASN A 6 24.88 -28.37 -18.83
C ASN A 6 24.33 -28.65 -17.43
N GLY A 7 25.18 -28.52 -16.41
CA GLY A 7 24.83 -28.80 -15.02
C GLY A 7 23.70 -27.88 -14.58
N GLY A 8 22.51 -28.44 -14.41
CA GLY A 8 21.35 -27.69 -13.94
C GLY A 8 21.73 -26.94 -12.67
N ARG A 9 21.60 -25.61 -12.70
CA ARG A 9 21.76 -24.77 -11.51
C ARG A 9 20.88 -25.37 -10.42
N LYS A 10 21.50 -25.90 -9.36
CA LYS A 10 20.81 -26.40 -8.18
C LYS A 10 19.96 -25.24 -7.66
N GLY A 11 18.65 -25.32 -7.87
CA GLY A 11 17.72 -24.35 -7.32
C GLY A 11 17.92 -24.30 -5.81
N ASP A 12 17.80 -23.11 -5.22
CA ASP A 12 17.83 -22.96 -3.78
C ASP A 12 16.76 -23.87 -3.15
N THR A 13 17.21 -24.92 -2.46
CA THR A 13 16.35 -25.92 -1.81
C THR A 13 15.83 -25.44 -0.45
N GLY A 14 16.32 -24.28 0.04
CA GLY A 14 15.89 -23.69 1.31
C GLY A 14 14.59 -22.89 1.23
N ARG A 15 13.91 -22.90 0.07
CA ARG A 15 12.70 -22.11 -0.18
C ARG A 15 11.66 -22.87 -0.99
N ASP A 16 10.45 -22.34 -0.96
CA ASP A 16 9.38 -22.82 -1.83
C ASP A 16 9.72 -22.62 -3.32
N SER A 17 9.31 -23.59 -4.13
CA SER A 17 9.46 -23.56 -5.58
C SER A 17 8.60 -22.46 -6.20
N GLY A 18 9.10 -21.80 -7.25
CA GLY A 18 8.34 -20.79 -7.99
C GLY A 18 9.15 -19.55 -8.34
N GLY A 19 8.46 -18.61 -8.99
CA GLY A 19 8.99 -17.30 -9.35
C GLY A 19 8.94 -16.30 -8.20
N PHE A 20 9.60 -15.15 -8.41
CA PHE A 20 9.64 -14.06 -7.45
C PHE A 20 9.26 -12.74 -8.09
N MET A 21 8.77 -11.82 -7.27
CA MET A 21 8.62 -10.42 -7.67
C MET A 21 9.96 -9.70 -7.52
N ALA A 22 10.53 -9.26 -8.64
CA ALA A 22 11.76 -8.49 -8.63
C ALA A 22 11.45 -6.98 -8.52
N VAL A 23 11.28 -6.52 -7.27
CA VAL A 23 11.16 -5.09 -6.95
C VAL A 23 12.50 -4.59 -6.39
N PRO A 24 13.19 -3.66 -7.07
CA PRO A 24 14.45 -3.11 -6.58
C PRO A 24 14.28 -2.33 -5.26
N TRP A 25 15.27 -2.38 -4.37
CA TRP A 25 15.29 -1.55 -3.16
C TRP A 25 15.15 -0.06 -3.48
N SER A 26 15.73 0.42 -4.59
CA SER A 26 15.55 1.81 -5.02
C SER A 26 14.09 2.23 -5.24
N VAL A 27 13.19 1.28 -5.51
CA VAL A 27 11.74 1.52 -5.64
C VAL A 27 11.13 1.60 -4.24
N MET A 28 11.43 0.62 -3.38
CA MET A 28 10.88 0.49 -2.03
C MET A 28 11.34 1.62 -1.09
N ASP A 29 12.60 2.05 -1.24
CA ASP A 29 13.22 3.09 -0.42
C ASP A 29 12.96 4.50 -0.96
N SER A 30 12.19 4.62 -2.06
CA SER A 30 11.87 5.91 -2.64
C SER A 30 10.87 6.69 -1.77
N PRO A 31 11.02 8.02 -1.67
CA PRO A 31 10.05 8.86 -0.95
C PRO A 31 8.63 8.74 -1.51
N ALA A 32 8.50 8.52 -2.82
CA ALA A 32 7.22 8.26 -3.48
C ALA A 32 6.55 6.98 -2.95
N TYR A 33 7.31 5.90 -2.72
CA TYR A 33 6.77 4.65 -2.18
C TYR A 33 6.34 4.80 -0.72
N ALA A 34 7.14 5.52 0.07
CA ALA A 34 6.80 5.85 1.45
C ALA A 34 5.49 6.67 1.54
N GLY A 35 5.20 7.50 0.53
CA GLY A 35 3.94 8.25 0.43
C GLY A 35 2.72 7.39 0.09
N LEU A 36 2.88 6.24 -0.57
CA LEU A 36 1.74 5.44 -1.03
C LEU A 36 0.86 4.91 0.10
N SER A 37 -0.44 4.91 -0.13
CA SER A 37 -1.45 4.23 0.67
C SER A 37 -1.27 2.70 0.64
N HIS A 38 -1.78 2.02 1.66
CA HIS A 38 -1.76 0.56 1.72
C HIS A 38 -2.36 -0.14 0.48
N PRO A 39 -3.54 0.25 -0.05
CA PRO A 39 -4.06 -0.38 -1.26
C PRO A 39 -3.20 -0.09 -2.49
N ALA A 40 -2.60 1.10 -2.63
CA ALA A 40 -1.67 1.37 -3.73
C ALA A 40 -0.42 0.48 -3.66
N ARG A 41 0.19 0.33 -2.48
CA ARG A 41 1.33 -0.59 -2.29
C ARG A 41 0.95 -2.04 -2.62
N SER A 42 -0.22 -2.51 -2.18
CA SER A 42 -0.70 -3.85 -2.52
C SER A 42 -0.94 -4.04 -4.01
N LEU A 43 -1.53 -3.04 -4.69
CA LEU A 43 -1.74 -3.09 -6.14
C LEU A 43 -0.41 -3.07 -6.90
N LEU A 44 0.59 -2.33 -6.40
CA LEU A 44 1.93 -2.31 -6.99
C LEU A 44 2.58 -3.70 -6.98
N LEU A 45 2.41 -4.45 -5.89
CA LEU A 45 2.88 -5.84 -5.80
C LEU A 45 2.13 -6.74 -6.79
N GLU A 46 0.84 -6.54 -7.03
CA GLU A 46 0.12 -7.28 -8.08
C GLU A 46 0.68 -6.99 -9.48
N PHE A 47 1.08 -5.74 -9.78
CA PHE A 47 1.79 -5.43 -11.02
C PHE A 47 3.17 -6.09 -11.08
N ALA A 48 3.95 -6.05 -9.99
CA ALA A 48 5.26 -6.69 -9.92
C ALA A 48 5.16 -8.21 -10.08
N ARG A 49 4.08 -8.83 -9.60
CA ARG A 49 3.76 -10.25 -9.80
C ARG A 49 3.40 -10.58 -11.24
N GLN A 50 2.65 -9.69 -11.90
CA GLN A 50 2.23 -9.88 -13.28
C GLN A 50 3.39 -9.77 -14.27
N PHE A 51 4.38 -8.94 -13.94
CA PHE A 51 5.54 -8.75 -14.79
C PHE A 51 6.39 -10.03 -14.86
N VAL A 52 6.41 -10.65 -16.03
CA VAL A 52 7.16 -11.85 -16.33
C VAL A 52 7.81 -11.68 -17.69
N ARG A 53 9.15 -11.76 -17.73
CA ARG A 53 9.98 -11.71 -18.93
C ARG A 53 9.81 -10.39 -19.70
N ASP A 54 8.90 -10.36 -20.67
CA ASP A 54 8.81 -9.41 -21.77
C ASP A 54 7.38 -8.88 -21.93
N ASN A 55 6.59 -8.81 -20.86
CA ASN A 55 5.20 -8.34 -20.90
C ASN A 55 5.00 -6.95 -20.25
N ASN A 56 6.06 -6.18 -19.99
CA ASN A 56 5.93 -4.86 -19.42
C ASN A 56 5.22 -3.94 -20.42
N GLY A 57 4.08 -3.37 -19.99
CA GLY A 57 3.19 -2.61 -20.87
C GLY A 57 1.97 -3.38 -21.35
N ARG A 58 1.76 -4.61 -20.89
CA ARG A 58 0.50 -5.38 -21.06
C ARG A 58 -0.07 -5.87 -19.72
N LEU A 59 0.32 -5.21 -18.63
CA LEU A 59 -0.15 -5.56 -17.29
C LEU A 59 -1.59 -5.07 -17.09
N LEU A 60 -2.38 -5.79 -16.30
CA LEU A 60 -3.81 -5.56 -16.14
C LEU A 60 -4.16 -5.12 -14.72
N ALA A 61 -5.08 -4.16 -14.61
CA ALA A 61 -5.70 -3.75 -13.36
C ALA A 61 -7.24 -3.89 -13.40
N SER A 62 -7.77 -4.73 -14.29
CA SER A 62 -9.21 -4.93 -14.39
C SER A 62 -9.74 -5.69 -13.17
N ARG A 63 -10.96 -5.34 -12.71
CA ARG A 63 -11.62 -6.07 -11.62
C ARG A 63 -11.76 -7.56 -11.93
N ALA A 64 -12.06 -7.92 -13.19
CA ALA A 64 -12.17 -9.32 -13.59
C ALA A 64 -10.87 -10.08 -13.36
N TYR A 65 -9.72 -9.48 -13.70
CA TYR A 65 -8.40 -10.07 -13.45
C TYR A 65 -8.10 -10.16 -11.95
N LEU A 66 -8.32 -9.07 -11.21
CA LEU A 66 -7.96 -8.97 -9.79
C LEU A 66 -8.94 -9.68 -8.84
N ALA A 67 -10.14 -10.03 -9.28
CA ALA A 67 -11.13 -10.73 -8.47
C ALA A 67 -10.61 -12.09 -7.97
N GLY A 68 -9.94 -12.87 -8.83
CA GLY A 68 -9.27 -14.11 -8.45
C GLY A 68 -8.07 -13.93 -7.52
N ARG A 69 -7.63 -12.69 -7.31
CA ARG A 69 -6.55 -12.29 -6.40
C ARG A 69 -7.08 -11.68 -5.10
N GLY A 70 -8.40 -11.71 -4.87
CA GLY A 70 -9.03 -11.21 -3.64
C GLY A 70 -9.49 -9.76 -3.69
N TRP A 71 -9.34 -9.07 -4.82
CA TRP A 71 -9.82 -7.69 -4.96
C TRP A 71 -11.31 -7.65 -5.28
N ARG A 72 -12.10 -7.11 -4.34
CA ARG A 72 -13.57 -7.10 -4.44
C ARG A 72 -14.15 -5.75 -4.87
N SER A 73 -13.48 -4.65 -4.50
CA SER A 73 -13.98 -3.29 -4.73
C SER A 73 -13.33 -2.64 -5.96
N SER A 74 -14.13 -2.31 -6.96
CA SER A 74 -13.70 -1.50 -8.11
C SER A 74 -13.16 -0.14 -7.67
N ASP A 75 -13.77 0.49 -6.67
CA ASP A 75 -13.40 1.83 -6.23
C ASP A 75 -12.03 1.85 -5.53
N VAL A 76 -11.69 0.77 -4.81
CA VAL A 76 -10.37 0.62 -4.20
C VAL A 76 -9.31 0.39 -5.27
N ILE A 77 -9.61 -0.46 -6.27
CA ILE A 77 -8.71 -0.67 -7.42
C ILE A 77 -8.47 0.65 -8.15
N GLN A 78 -9.53 1.41 -8.41
CA GLN A 78 -9.47 2.67 -9.15
C GLN A 78 -8.65 3.71 -8.37
N ARG A 79 -8.94 3.94 -7.08
CA ARG A 79 -8.17 4.87 -6.24
C ARG A 79 -6.68 4.48 -6.14
N ALA A 80 -6.40 3.21 -5.89
CA ALA A 80 -5.03 2.70 -5.82
C ALA A 80 -4.28 2.87 -7.15
N LYS A 81 -4.94 2.60 -8.27
CA LYS A 81 -4.38 2.78 -9.61
C LYS A 81 -4.08 4.25 -9.91
N ASP A 82 -5.02 5.15 -9.62
CA ASP A 82 -4.85 6.58 -9.85
C ASP A 82 -3.69 7.14 -9.02
N GLU A 83 -3.56 6.66 -7.78
CA GLU A 83 -2.42 6.99 -6.92
C GLU A 83 -1.09 6.48 -7.48
N LEU A 84 -1.03 5.25 -8.00
CA LEU A 84 0.18 4.71 -8.63
C LEU A 84 0.56 5.42 -9.93
N LEU A 85 -0.42 5.85 -10.72
CA LEU A 85 -0.20 6.68 -11.91
C LEU A 85 0.34 8.06 -11.51
N ALA A 86 -0.28 8.72 -10.53
CA ALA A 86 0.14 10.03 -10.03
C ALA A 86 1.54 9.99 -9.40
N ALA A 87 1.86 8.91 -8.67
CA ALA A 87 3.18 8.71 -8.08
C ALA A 87 4.24 8.23 -9.09
N GLY A 88 3.86 7.92 -10.33
CA GLY A 88 4.77 7.52 -11.41
C GLY A 88 5.34 6.10 -11.28
N PHE A 89 4.69 5.21 -10.52
CA PHE A 89 5.11 3.81 -10.42
C PHE A 89 4.63 2.96 -11.58
N ILE A 90 3.48 3.33 -12.16
CA ILE A 90 2.93 2.69 -13.35
C ILE A 90 2.65 3.73 -14.43
N PHE A 91 2.60 3.28 -15.68
CA PHE A 91 2.28 4.08 -16.85
C PHE A 91 1.20 3.38 -17.67
N GLU A 92 0.17 4.09 -18.11
CA GLU A 92 -0.90 3.54 -18.96
C GLU A 92 -0.43 3.53 -20.43
N THR A 93 -0.23 2.33 -20.99
CA THR A 93 0.22 2.15 -22.38
C THR A 93 -0.94 2.06 -23.36
N VAL A 94 -2.10 1.64 -22.86
CA VAL A 94 -3.34 1.53 -23.63
C VAL A 94 -4.48 2.00 -22.74
N LYS A 95 -5.24 2.98 -23.22
CA LYS A 95 -6.47 3.42 -22.59
C LYS A 95 -7.60 2.47 -22.93
N GLY A 96 -8.25 1.98 -21.89
CA GLY A 96 -9.41 1.11 -22.01
C GLY A 96 -10.59 1.84 -22.66
N GLN A 97 -11.34 1.11 -23.49
CA GLN A 97 -12.55 1.58 -24.16
C GLN A 97 -13.63 0.51 -24.06
N ARG A 98 -14.84 0.91 -23.68
CA ARG A 98 -15.99 -0.01 -23.65
C ARG A 98 -16.39 -0.39 -25.09
N PRO A 99 -16.86 -1.62 -25.34
CA PRO A 99 -16.98 -2.73 -24.39
C PRO A 99 -15.72 -3.60 -24.23
N ASN A 100 -14.83 -3.66 -25.22
CA ASN A 100 -13.87 -4.77 -25.36
C ASN A 100 -12.38 -4.40 -25.30
N LYS A 101 -12.01 -3.16 -24.98
CA LYS A 101 -10.60 -2.74 -24.87
C LYS A 101 -10.22 -2.57 -23.41
N ALA A 102 -9.43 -3.49 -22.88
CA ALA A 102 -8.87 -3.39 -21.53
C ALA A 102 -7.71 -2.40 -21.51
N SER A 103 -7.58 -1.61 -20.44
CA SER A 103 -6.38 -0.80 -20.24
C SER A 103 -5.16 -1.67 -19.99
N TRP A 104 -4.02 -1.26 -20.53
CA TRP A 104 -2.72 -1.87 -20.26
C TRP A 104 -1.81 -0.91 -19.52
N TYR A 105 -0.96 -1.49 -18.67
CA TYR A 105 -0.04 -0.74 -17.84
C TYR A 105 1.38 -1.32 -17.91
N ALA A 106 2.36 -0.46 -17.66
CA ALA A 106 3.77 -0.80 -17.48
C ALA A 106 4.24 -0.36 -16.09
N VAL A 107 5.15 -1.11 -15.48
CA VAL A 107 5.92 -0.63 -14.32
C VAL A 107 7.08 0.22 -14.80
N THR A 108 7.34 1.32 -14.11
CA THR A 108 8.31 2.33 -14.58
C THR A 108 9.76 2.04 -14.15
N TRP A 109 10.01 1.11 -13.21
CA TRP A 109 11.39 0.69 -12.88
C TRP A 109 11.98 -0.34 -13.85
N ARG A 110 11.23 -0.76 -14.86
CA ARG A 110 11.67 -1.62 -15.97
C ARG A 110 11.61 -0.84 -17.28
N THR A 111 12.31 -1.33 -18.29
CA THR A 111 12.13 -0.85 -19.66
C THR A 111 10.76 -1.26 -20.17
N LEU A 112 10.14 -0.42 -21.00
CA LEU A 112 8.91 -0.79 -21.70
C LEU A 112 9.25 -1.80 -22.79
N ASP A 113 8.53 -2.91 -22.84
CA ASP A 113 8.69 -3.92 -23.89
C ASP A 113 7.99 -3.44 -25.17
N ARG A 114 8.51 -3.79 -26.34
CA ARG A 114 7.90 -3.37 -27.61
C ARG A 114 6.79 -4.33 -27.99
N HIS A 115 5.55 -3.86 -27.92
CA HIS A 115 4.39 -4.63 -28.34
C HIS A 115 3.51 -3.86 -29.34
N PRO A 116 2.85 -4.57 -30.28
CA PRO A 116 1.81 -3.96 -31.10
C PRO A 116 0.59 -3.60 -30.23
N GLY A 117 -0.13 -2.56 -30.62
CA GLY A 117 -1.41 -2.18 -30.01
C GLY A 117 -1.33 -1.18 -28.86
N TYR A 118 -0.16 -0.60 -28.59
CA TYR A 118 -0.06 0.59 -27.75
C TYR A 118 -0.79 1.78 -28.38
N ASP A 119 -1.30 2.67 -27.53
CA ASP A 119 -1.84 3.92 -28.02
C ASP A 119 -0.72 4.77 -28.65
N HIS A 120 -1.07 5.59 -29.64
CA HIS A 120 -0.11 6.43 -30.34
C HIS A 120 0.64 7.34 -29.36
N GLY A 121 1.98 7.38 -29.44
CA GLY A 121 2.81 8.19 -28.55
C GLY A 121 3.14 7.53 -27.21
N ALA A 122 2.57 6.36 -26.88
CA ALA A 122 2.78 5.75 -25.56
C ALA A 122 4.23 5.28 -25.34
N THR A 123 4.93 4.88 -26.39
CA THR A 123 6.34 4.45 -26.28
C THR A 123 7.25 5.66 -26.02
N GLU A 124 6.96 6.78 -26.68
CA GLU A 124 7.69 8.04 -26.58
C GLU A 124 7.43 8.73 -25.24
N ALA A 125 6.19 8.65 -24.73
CA ALA A 125 5.80 9.24 -23.45
C ALA A 125 6.23 8.40 -22.24
N PHE A 126 6.65 7.14 -22.42
CA PHE A 126 7.07 6.30 -21.32
C PHE A 126 8.40 6.78 -20.72
N GLU A 127 8.37 7.09 -19.43
CA GLU A 127 9.55 7.49 -18.67
C GLU A 127 9.98 6.42 -17.66
N ARG A 128 11.17 5.83 -17.88
CA ARG A 128 11.75 4.89 -16.92
C ARG A 128 12.15 5.63 -15.63
N GLY A 129 11.65 5.16 -14.51
CA GLY A 129 11.94 5.70 -13.18
C GLY A 129 11.14 6.95 -12.85
N ALA A 130 9.96 7.16 -13.45
CA ALA A 130 9.11 8.33 -13.19
C ALA A 130 8.85 8.58 -11.69
N TYR A 131 8.74 7.51 -10.88
CA TYR A 131 8.61 7.59 -9.41
C TYR A 131 9.76 8.31 -8.68
N ARG A 132 10.89 8.57 -9.36
CA ARG A 132 12.03 9.30 -8.78
C ARG A 132 11.86 10.81 -8.87
N ARG A 133 10.98 11.30 -9.76
CA ARG A 133 10.69 12.73 -9.96
C ARG A 133 9.58 13.21 -9.03
N THR A 134 8.78 12.31 -8.51
CA THR A 134 7.63 12.64 -7.67
C THR A 134 8.10 12.97 -6.25
N THR A 135 7.96 14.24 -5.88
CA THR A 135 7.99 14.66 -4.48
C THR A 135 6.88 13.91 -3.73
N PRO A 136 7.11 13.43 -2.48
CA PRO A 136 6.09 12.69 -1.75
C PRO A 136 4.74 13.40 -1.80
N LEU A 137 3.71 12.70 -2.28
CA LEU A 137 2.34 13.13 -2.08
C LEU A 137 2.18 13.26 -0.56
N LYS A 138 2.04 14.51 -0.10
CA LYS A 138 1.80 14.80 1.30
C LYS A 138 0.45 14.16 1.61
N ASN A 139 0.46 12.96 2.20
CA ASN A 139 -0.75 12.29 2.63
C ASN A 139 -1.53 13.33 3.42
N ALA A 140 -2.66 13.78 2.85
CA ALA A 140 -3.52 14.72 3.53
C ALA A 140 -3.82 14.06 4.86
N VAL A 141 -3.40 14.71 5.95
CA VAL A 141 -3.77 14.29 7.29
C VAL A 141 -5.25 13.99 7.22
N LEU A 142 -5.64 12.75 7.53
CA LEU A 142 -7.04 12.41 7.69
C LEU A 142 -7.52 13.19 8.91
N CYS A 143 -7.79 14.48 8.73
CA CYS A 143 -8.65 15.25 9.59
C CYS A 143 -10.04 14.74 9.22
N PRO A 144 -10.69 13.87 10.00
CA PRO A 144 -12.10 13.61 9.78
C PRO A 144 -12.81 14.96 9.84
N SER A 145 -13.39 15.40 8.72
CA SER A 145 -14.08 16.69 8.59
C SER A 145 -15.46 16.66 9.28
N GLY A 146 -15.56 16.03 10.44
CA GLY A 146 -16.82 15.73 11.09
C GLY A 146 -16.61 14.83 12.29
N GLY A 147 -15.80 15.26 13.25
CA GLY A 147 -16.03 14.84 14.62
C GLY A 147 -17.40 15.38 15.00
N THR A 148 -18.37 14.49 15.22
CA THR A 148 -19.69 14.83 15.73
C THR A 148 -19.52 15.75 16.92
N ASP A 149 -19.96 17.00 16.78
CA ASP A 149 -20.05 17.92 17.90
C ASP A 149 -20.72 17.16 19.05
N ARG A 150 -20.05 17.12 20.20
CA ARG A 150 -20.71 16.72 21.43
C ARG A 150 -21.95 17.62 21.52
N PRO A 151 -23.18 17.09 21.58
CA PRO A 151 -24.28 17.94 21.98
C PRO A 151 -23.93 18.47 23.36
N LEU A 152 -23.70 19.78 23.45
CA LEU A 152 -23.68 20.50 24.71
C LEU A 152 -25.09 20.31 25.28
N ILE A 153 -25.25 19.29 26.13
CA ILE A 153 -26.41 19.18 27.01
C ILE A 153 -26.23 20.29 28.05
N ALA A 154 -26.59 21.51 27.65
CA ALA A 154 -26.90 22.56 28.58
C ALA A 154 -28.36 22.35 29.01
N PRO A 155 -28.65 22.13 30.30
CA PRO A 155 -30.00 22.27 30.79
C PRO A 155 -30.37 23.75 30.75
N SER A 156 -31.34 24.11 29.91
CA SER A 156 -32.15 25.31 30.13
C SER A 156 -33.01 25.06 31.35
N ASP A 157 -32.84 25.87 32.39
CA ASP A 157 -33.92 26.56 33.12
C ASP A 157 -33.47 26.94 34.53
N GLY A 158 -33.66 28.21 34.86
CA GLY A 158 -33.43 28.73 36.20
C GLY A 158 -34.49 28.24 37.18
N THR A 159 -34.15 28.24 38.48
CA THR A 159 -35.00 28.70 39.60
C THR A 159 -34.21 28.65 40.92
N ARG A 160 -34.19 29.79 41.61
CA ARG A 160 -34.22 30.07 43.07
C ARG A 160 -33.83 28.97 44.09
N LYS A 161 -32.95 29.35 45.04
CA LYS A 161 -32.56 28.72 46.33
C LYS A 161 -33.74 28.47 47.32
N PRO A 162 -33.54 27.83 48.51
CA PRO A 162 -33.26 26.42 48.83
C PRO A 162 -34.18 25.89 49.99
N SER A 163 -33.81 24.78 50.67
CA SER A 163 -34.39 24.18 51.93
C SER A 163 -35.23 22.90 51.68
N VAL A 164 -35.18 21.76 52.39
CA VAL A 164 -34.79 21.34 53.76
C VAL A 164 -34.25 19.88 53.73
N VAL A 165 -33.10 19.61 54.41
CA VAL A 165 -32.64 18.51 55.33
C VAL A 165 -33.45 17.16 55.40
N PRO A 166 -32.87 15.97 55.76
CA PRO A 166 -32.59 14.83 54.88
C PRO A 166 -33.28 13.50 55.35
N SER A 167 -33.08 12.39 54.65
CA SER A 167 -33.30 11.06 55.25
C SER A 167 -32.35 10.00 54.72
N HIS A 168 -31.78 9.29 55.70
CA HIS A 168 -30.85 8.17 55.66
C HIS A 168 -30.92 7.21 54.46
N GLY A 169 -29.75 6.81 53.95
CA GLY A 169 -29.61 5.63 53.10
C GLY A 169 -28.21 5.46 52.52
N THR A 170 -27.31 4.80 53.25
CA THR A 170 -25.98 4.36 52.79
C THR A 170 -26.09 3.42 51.59
N ILE A 171 -25.53 3.78 50.43
CA ILE A 171 -25.08 2.81 49.41
C ILE A 171 -23.72 3.25 48.88
N ARG A 172 -22.72 2.42 49.19
CA ARG A 172 -21.32 2.55 48.79
C ARG A 172 -21.16 1.88 47.42
N GLY A 173 -20.87 2.66 46.38
CA GLY A 173 -20.42 2.15 45.07
C GLY A 173 -18.91 2.31 44.94
N SER A 174 -18.17 1.23 45.10
CA SER A 174 -16.72 1.17 44.94
C SER A 174 -16.31 1.39 43.49
N PHE A 175 -15.61 2.50 43.20
CA PHE A 175 -14.83 2.66 41.98
C PHE A 175 -13.49 1.94 42.15
N TRP A 176 -13.23 0.92 41.34
CA TRP A 176 -11.88 0.38 41.14
C TRP A 176 -11.41 0.68 39.72
N VAL A 177 -10.44 1.60 39.70
CA VAL A 177 -9.33 1.88 38.76
C VAL A 177 -9.33 1.21 37.37
N PRO A 178 -9.16 2.00 36.27
CA PRO A 178 -8.76 1.48 34.97
C PRO A 178 -7.28 1.05 35.00
N SER A 179 -7.01 -0.23 34.72
CA SER A 179 -5.66 -0.75 34.50
C SER A 179 -5.08 -0.22 33.19
N VAL A 180 -4.17 0.74 33.29
CA VAL A 180 -3.28 1.17 32.18
C VAL A 180 -2.14 0.17 32.06
N PRO A 181 -1.92 -0.51 30.92
CA PRO A 181 -0.69 -1.27 30.71
C PRO A 181 0.48 -0.31 30.42
N SER A 182 1.54 -0.41 31.22
CA SER A 182 2.79 0.32 31.05
C SER A 182 3.57 -0.18 29.82
N GLY A 183 4.31 0.73 29.19
CA GLY A 183 5.01 0.53 27.93
C GLY A 183 5.98 -0.65 27.86
N GLY A 184 6.10 -1.18 26.64
CA GLY A 184 7.09 -2.16 26.25
C GLY A 184 7.41 -2.04 24.77
N HIS A 185 8.36 -1.17 24.42
CA HIS A 185 9.05 -1.24 23.13
C HIS A 185 10.51 -1.59 23.40
N HIS A 186 10.89 -2.84 23.14
CA HIS A 186 12.28 -3.23 22.99
C HIS A 186 12.44 -3.89 21.61
N LEU A 187 12.74 -3.09 20.60
CA LEU A 187 13.28 -3.58 19.33
C LEU A 187 14.80 -3.61 19.50
N GLU A 188 15.34 -4.75 19.88
CA GLU A 188 16.79 -4.96 19.85
C GLU A 188 17.27 -4.95 18.40
N LYS A 189 18.13 -3.98 18.09
CA LYS A 189 18.98 -4.03 16.89
C LYS A 189 20.19 -4.90 17.22
N PRO A 190 20.50 -5.98 16.48
CA PRO A 190 21.74 -6.68 16.70
C PRO A 190 22.93 -5.78 16.30
N SER A 191 23.81 -5.54 17.28
CA SER A 191 25.06 -4.78 17.13
C SER A 191 26.05 -5.53 16.23
N ALA A 192 26.83 -4.78 15.47
CA ALA A 192 27.85 -5.29 14.55
C ALA A 192 28.94 -6.07 15.30
N ALA A 193 29.25 -7.28 14.83
CA ALA A 193 30.38 -8.06 15.31
C ALA A 193 31.70 -7.44 14.83
N LEU A 194 32.53 -7.00 15.76
CA LEU A 194 33.93 -6.66 15.52
C LEU A 194 34.73 -7.97 15.49
N ALA A 195 35.19 -8.41 14.32
CA ALA A 195 36.13 -9.52 14.22
C ALA A 195 37.52 -9.01 14.65
N MET A 196 37.98 -9.43 15.83
CA MET A 196 39.36 -9.27 16.24
C MET A 196 40.24 -10.29 15.51
N GLN A 197 41.37 -9.80 15.04
CA GLN A 197 42.48 -10.56 14.46
C GLN A 197 43.19 -11.36 15.56
N SER A 198 43.63 -12.57 15.21
CA SER A 198 44.93 -13.12 15.65
C SER A 198 45.49 -13.99 14.53
#